data_AF-W4VS19-F1
#
_entry.id   AF-W4VS19-F1
#
_cell.length_a   1.000
_cell.length_b   1.000
_cell.length_c   1.000
_cell.angle_alpha   90.00
_cell.angle_beta   90.00
_cell.angle_gamma   90.00
#
_symmetry.space_group_name_H-M   'P 1'
#
loop_
_entity.id
_entity.type
_entity.pdbx_description
1 polymer ?
#
loop_
_entity_poly.entity_id
_entity_poly.type
_entity_poly.pdbx_seq_one_letter_code
_entity_poly.pdbx_strand_id
1 'polypeptide(L)'
;MFVLGLSMMLAVAGRVVMGVDPCAQYANGCSVPLHMPLFYKTLFTPSCNRHDVCYRCGAKYGISKDTCDSAFLHHMEAACAVHDASRRHISLQSSSSSSASHLQKRSACTVFAKDVFYEAVHIFGGLFYHDVDGTASFCSEPTAVSCLHD
;
A
#
# COMPACT_ATOMS: atom_id res chain seq x y z
N MET A 1 30.21 -29.77 -37.81
CA MET A 1 30.38 -29.94 -36.36
C MET A 1 30.26 -28.56 -35.70
N PHE A 2 29.25 -28.43 -34.84
CA PHE A 2 28.95 -27.45 -33.79
C PHE A 2 29.53 -26.00 -33.83
N VAL A 3 28.59 -25.09 -34.12
CA VAL A 3 28.27 -23.77 -33.51
C VAL A 3 29.03 -23.42 -32.22
N LEU A 4 29.31 -22.12 -31.99
CA LEU A 4 28.90 -21.41 -30.76
C LEU A 4 29.18 -19.90 -30.90
N GLY A 5 28.12 -19.15 -31.25
CA GLY A 5 28.10 -17.69 -31.13
C GLY A 5 28.10 -17.29 -29.66
N LEU A 6 29.04 -16.43 -29.28
CA LEU A 6 29.07 -15.78 -27.98
C LEU A 6 28.01 -14.67 -27.95
N SER A 7 26.78 -15.07 -27.62
CA SER A 7 25.68 -14.17 -27.35
C SER A 7 26.00 -13.33 -26.10
N MET A 8 25.96 -12.02 -26.27
CA MET A 8 26.00 -10.98 -25.26
C MET A 8 24.94 -11.25 -24.18
N MET A 9 25.34 -11.78 -23.03
CA MET A 9 24.52 -11.78 -21.83
C MET A 9 24.88 -10.55 -21.01
N LEU A 10 24.31 -9.40 -21.39
CA LEU A 10 24.23 -8.25 -20.50
C LEU A 10 23.30 -8.64 -19.36
N ALA A 11 23.87 -9.11 -18.25
CA ALA A 11 23.14 -9.24 -17.01
C ALA A 11 22.80 -7.82 -16.53
N VAL A 12 21.58 -7.36 -16.80
CA VAL A 12 21.04 -6.18 -16.14
C VAL A 12 20.83 -6.57 -14.69
N ALA A 13 21.82 -6.28 -13.85
CA ALA A 13 21.67 -6.34 -12.40
C ALA A 13 20.68 -5.25 -11.99
N GLY A 14 19.38 -5.59 -12.02
CA GLY A 14 18.34 -4.75 -11.46
C GLY A 14 18.62 -4.56 -9.97
N ARG A 15 18.97 -3.34 -9.57
CA ARG A 15 19.07 -2.98 -8.16
C ARG A 15 17.67 -2.97 -7.57
N VAL A 16 17.36 -3.95 -6.74
CA VAL A 16 16.25 -3.84 -5.78
C VAL A 16 16.74 -2.89 -4.69
N VAL A 17 16.51 -1.60 -4.86
CA VAL A 17 16.66 -0.66 -3.76
C VAL A 17 15.54 -1.01 -2.78
N MET A 18 15.89 -1.45 -1.57
CA MET A 18 14.94 -1.49 -0.45
C MET A 18 14.58 -0.04 -0.15
N GLY A 19 13.62 0.49 -0.92
CA GLY A 19 13.23 1.89 -0.89
C GLY A 19 12.66 2.23 0.47
N VAL A 20 13.30 3.18 1.15
CA VAL A 20 12.67 3.90 2.26
C VAL A 20 11.42 4.56 1.68
N ASP A 21 10.29 4.36 2.34
CA ASP A 21 9.03 4.99 1.93
C ASP A 21 9.18 6.53 1.96
N PRO A 22 9.13 7.21 0.80
CA PRO A 22 9.33 8.66 0.72
C PRO A 22 8.20 9.44 1.39
N CYS A 23 7.04 8.81 1.61
CA CYS A 23 5.88 9.44 2.24
C CYS A 23 5.99 9.44 3.76
N ALA A 24 6.84 8.58 4.34
CA ALA A 24 6.98 8.42 5.79
C ALA A 24 7.40 9.71 6.50
N GLN A 25 8.17 10.59 5.84
CA GLN A 25 8.62 11.85 6.44
C GLN A 25 7.50 12.90 6.62
N TYR A 26 6.35 12.70 5.97
CA TYR A 26 5.19 13.60 6.02
C TYR A 26 3.98 12.98 6.75
N ALA A 27 4.16 11.77 7.29
CA ALA A 27 3.09 10.93 7.78
C ALA A 27 3.30 10.51 9.24
N ASN A 28 2.22 10.10 9.90
CA ASN A 28 2.21 9.51 11.23
C ASN A 28 1.99 7.98 11.17
N GLY A 29 2.03 7.40 9.97
CA GLY A 29 1.80 5.97 9.73
C GLY A 29 0.39 5.53 10.10
N CYS A 30 0.21 4.23 10.37
CA CYS A 30 -1.09 3.68 10.77
C CYS A 30 -1.40 4.00 12.25
N SER A 31 -1.44 5.28 12.59
CA SER A 31 -1.83 5.75 13.92
C SER A 31 -3.33 5.56 14.10
N VAL A 32 -3.71 4.71 15.06
CA VAL A 32 -5.12 4.52 15.41
C VAL A 32 -5.46 5.27 16.69
N PRO A 33 -6.65 5.87 16.77
CA PRO A 33 -7.26 6.17 18.06
C PRO A 33 -7.33 4.86 18.89
N LEU A 34 -7.04 4.94 20.19
CA LEU A 34 -7.25 3.85 21.18
C LEU A 34 -6.21 2.69 21.25
N HIS A 35 -4.99 2.82 20.73
CA HIS A 35 -3.89 1.86 20.96
C HIS A 35 -4.22 0.37 20.69
N MET A 36 -5.16 0.07 19.79
CA MET A 36 -5.52 -1.30 19.45
C MET A 36 -4.35 -2.02 18.76
N PRO A 37 -4.05 -3.29 19.11
CA PRO A 37 -3.07 -4.09 18.39
C PRO A 37 -3.58 -4.37 16.98
N LEU A 38 -3.14 -3.56 16.02
CA LEU A 38 -3.49 -3.74 14.61
C LEU A 38 -2.63 -4.82 13.98
N PHE A 39 -3.25 -5.95 13.65
CA PHE A 39 -2.65 -6.91 12.73
C PHE A 39 -2.34 -6.22 11.39
N TYR A 40 -1.26 -6.67 10.73
CA TYR A 40 -0.80 -6.12 9.46
C TYR A 40 -0.35 -4.64 9.49
N LYS A 41 -0.19 -4.02 10.67
CA LYS A 41 0.27 -2.62 10.79
C LYS A 41 1.54 -2.34 9.97
N THR A 42 2.58 -3.16 10.13
CA THR A 42 3.84 -2.98 9.39
C THR A 42 3.64 -3.16 7.88
N LEU A 43 2.80 -4.12 7.48
CA LEU A 43 2.48 -4.38 6.08
C LEU A 43 1.74 -3.19 5.44
N PHE A 44 0.84 -2.55 6.18
CA PHE A 44 0.02 -1.43 5.70
C PHE A 44 0.63 -0.05 5.96
N THR A 45 1.76 0.04 6.68
CA THR A 45 2.40 1.34 6.97
C THR A 45 2.69 2.17 5.71
N PRO A 46 3.19 1.60 4.60
CA PRO A 46 3.35 2.37 3.37
C PRO A 46 2.02 2.92 2.81
N SER A 47 0.95 2.14 2.89
CA SER A 47 -0.39 2.57 2.49
C SER A 47 -0.91 3.71 3.37
N CYS A 48 -0.71 3.60 4.69
CA CYS A 48 -1.09 4.64 5.65
C CYS A 48 -0.30 5.93 5.41
N ASN A 49 1.00 5.85 5.12
CA ASN A 49 1.82 7.03 4.87
C ASN A 49 1.35 7.81 3.62
N ARG A 50 1.00 7.11 2.55
CA ARG A 50 0.39 7.73 1.36
C ARG A 50 -0.96 8.36 1.66
N HIS A 51 -1.81 7.66 2.44
CA HIS A 51 -3.13 8.16 2.85
C HIS A 51 -3.03 9.44 3.69
N ASP A 52 -2.10 9.50 4.65
CA ASP A 52 -1.83 10.69 5.46
C ASP A 52 -1.45 11.91 4.59
N VAL A 53 -0.58 11.71 3.58
CA VAL A 53 -0.22 12.78 2.65
C VAL A 53 -1.43 13.19 1.81
N CYS A 54 -2.22 12.23 1.33
CA CYS A 54 -3.46 12.50 0.59
C CYS A 54 -4.45 13.31 1.42
N TYR A 55 -4.62 13.01 2.70
CA TYR A 55 -5.51 13.77 3.59
C TYR A 55 -5.06 15.21 3.82
N ARG A 56 -3.74 15.46 3.84
CA ARG A 56 -3.19 16.81 4.06
C ARG A 56 -3.08 17.64 2.80
N CYS A 57 -2.93 16.99 1.64
CA CYS A 57 -2.57 17.66 0.39
C CYS A 57 -3.57 17.44 -0.74
N GLY A 58 -4.44 16.43 -0.68
CA GLY A 58 -5.31 16.00 -1.76
C GLY A 58 -6.24 17.11 -2.27
N ALA A 59 -6.84 17.88 -1.36
CA ALA A 59 -7.76 18.97 -1.70
C ALA A 59 -7.12 20.00 -2.64
N LYS A 60 -5.84 20.34 -2.41
CA LYS A 60 -5.08 21.27 -3.26
C LYS A 60 -4.96 20.81 -4.71
N TYR A 61 -4.99 19.50 -4.93
CA TYR A 61 -4.91 18.86 -6.24
C TYR A 61 -6.26 18.36 -6.75
N GLY A 62 -7.37 18.75 -6.10
CA GLY A 62 -8.72 18.33 -6.49
C GLY A 62 -9.03 16.85 -6.21
N ILE A 63 -8.22 16.19 -5.37
CA ILE A 63 -8.44 14.81 -4.94
C ILE A 63 -9.37 14.84 -3.73
N SER A 64 -10.49 14.12 -3.75
CA SER A 64 -11.43 14.08 -2.63
C SER A 64 -11.01 13.08 -1.54
N LYS A 65 -11.57 13.21 -0.34
CA LYS A 65 -11.43 12.23 0.74
C LYS A 65 -11.74 10.80 0.27
N ASP A 66 -12.83 10.62 -0.46
CA ASP A 66 -13.25 9.29 -0.94
C ASP A 66 -12.26 8.71 -1.95
N THR A 67 -11.63 9.56 -2.77
CA THR A 67 -10.54 9.14 -3.65
C THR A 67 -9.31 8.71 -2.83
N CYS A 68 -8.94 9.46 -1.79
CA CYS A 68 -7.87 9.07 -0.87
C CYS A 68 -8.16 7.71 -0.20
N ASP A 69 -9.37 7.52 0.35
CA ASP A 69 -9.75 6.28 1.04
C ASP A 69 -9.77 5.08 0.08
N SER A 70 -10.26 5.27 -1.14
CA SER A 70 -10.30 4.21 -2.16
C SER A 70 -8.89 3.79 -2.57
N ALA A 71 -7.99 4.76 -2.79
CA ALA A 71 -6.58 4.49 -3.07
C ALA A 71 -5.89 3.77 -1.90
N PHE A 72 -6.22 4.15 -0.66
CA PHE A 72 -5.72 3.49 0.54
C PHE A 72 -6.12 2.01 0.61
N LEU A 73 -7.39 1.68 0.38
CA LEU A 73 -7.84 0.29 0.30
C LEU A 73 -7.11 -0.47 -0.80
N HIS A 74 -7.03 0.10 -2.00
CA HIS A 74 -6.35 -0.50 -3.14
C HIS A 74 -4.88 -0.85 -2.82
N HIS A 75 -4.14 0.07 -2.19
CA HIS A 75 -2.75 -0.18 -1.77
C HIS A 75 -2.63 -1.29 -0.72
N MET A 76 -3.55 -1.34 0.25
CA MET A 76 -3.55 -2.44 1.22
C MET A 76 -3.87 -3.80 0.57
N GLU A 77 -4.82 -3.85 -0.38
CA GLU A 77 -5.13 -5.07 -1.11
C GLU A 77 -3.95 -5.55 -1.98
N ALA A 78 -3.23 -4.63 -2.61
CA ALA A 78 -1.99 -4.94 -3.33
C ALA A 78 -0.90 -5.50 -2.40
N ALA A 79 -0.72 -4.90 -1.22
CA ALA A 79 0.20 -5.40 -0.20
C ALA A 79 -0.20 -6.81 0.28
N CYS A 80 -1.49 -7.07 0.46
CA CYS A 80 -2.00 -8.40 0.79
C CYS A 80 -1.71 -9.44 -0.31
N ALA A 81 -1.87 -9.08 -1.58
CA ALA A 81 -1.58 -9.98 -2.69
C ALA A 81 -0.10 -10.42 -2.70
N VAL A 82 0.82 -9.48 -2.48
CA VAL A 82 2.27 -9.77 -2.38
C VAL A 82 2.59 -10.60 -1.14
N HIS A 83 2.00 -10.28 0.00
CA HIS A 83 2.17 -11.01 1.25
C HIS A 83 1.69 -12.47 1.13
N ASP A 84 0.53 -12.69 0.53
CA ASP A 84 -0.03 -14.03 0.35
C ASP A 84 0.70 -14.84 -0.74
N ALA A 85 1.25 -14.18 -1.76
CA ALA A 85 2.15 -14.83 -2.72
C ALA A 85 3.46 -15.28 -2.04
N SER A 86 4.06 -14.42 -1.20
CA SER A 86 5.29 -14.74 -0.46
C SER A 86 5.10 -15.94 0.48
N ARG A 87 3.95 -16.04 1.16
CA ARG A 87 3.63 -17.20 2.01
C ARG A 87 3.46 -18.50 1.22
N ARG A 88 2.89 -18.43 0.01
CA ARG A 88 2.77 -19.59 -0.89
C ARG A 88 4.13 -20.11 -1.37
N HIS A 89 5.10 -19.22 -1.59
CA HIS A 89 6.47 -19.62 -1.93
C HIS A 89 7.21 -20.32 -0.79
N ILE A 90 6.99 -19.90 0.46
CA ILE A 90 7.61 -20.55 1.64
C ILE A 90 6.98 -21.93 1.92
N SER A 91 5.71 -22.14 1.55
CA SER A 91 4.97 -23.39 1.79
C SER A 91 5.22 -24.49 0.74
N LEU A 92 6.25 -24.39 -0.11
CA LEU A 92 6.58 -25.38 -1.16
C LEU A 92 7.21 -26.70 -0.64
N GLN A 93 7.06 -27.00 0.65
CA GLN A 93 7.20 -28.34 1.22
C GLN A 93 5.98 -28.69 2.09
N SER A 94 4.79 -28.80 1.49
CA SER A 94 3.69 -29.66 1.97
C SER A 94 2.59 -29.69 0.92
N SER A 95 2.41 -30.87 0.34
CA SER A 95 1.53 -31.15 -0.79
C SER A 95 0.03 -30.98 -0.48
N SER A 96 -0.71 -30.70 -1.56
CA SER A 96 -2.09 -31.11 -1.85
C SER A 96 -3.25 -30.60 -0.97
N SER A 97 -3.98 -29.63 -1.51
CA SER A 97 -5.46 -29.60 -1.69
C SER A 97 -5.86 -28.18 -2.09
N SER A 98 -6.72 -27.87 -3.04
CA SER A 98 -7.51 -28.63 -4.02
C SER A 98 -8.24 -27.55 -4.83
N SER A 99 -8.17 -27.62 -6.16
CA SER A 99 -9.12 -26.91 -7.03
C SER A 99 -10.54 -27.35 -6.68
N ALA A 100 -11.38 -26.43 -6.16
CA ALA A 100 -12.84 -26.34 -6.37
C ALA A 100 -13.51 -25.48 -5.27
N SER A 101 -13.37 -24.17 -5.36
CA SER A 101 -14.51 -23.25 -5.29
C SER A 101 -14.02 -21.86 -5.68
N HIS A 102 -14.47 -21.40 -6.85
CA HIS A 102 -14.41 -20.01 -7.29
C HIS A 102 -15.43 -19.18 -6.47
N LEU A 103 -15.38 -19.29 -5.14
CA LEU A 103 -15.78 -18.25 -4.22
C LEU A 103 -14.47 -17.77 -3.62
N GLN A 104 -14.02 -16.62 -4.09
CA GLN A 104 -12.82 -15.93 -3.68
C GLN A 104 -12.86 -15.70 -2.17
N LYS A 105 -12.39 -16.68 -1.39
CA LYS A 105 -12.31 -16.56 0.06
C LYS A 105 -11.21 -15.55 0.34
N ARG A 106 -11.62 -14.33 0.70
CA ARG A 106 -10.71 -13.22 1.01
C ARG A 106 -9.73 -13.66 2.09
N SER A 107 -8.45 -13.37 1.90
CA SER A 107 -7.46 -13.68 2.92
C SER A 107 -7.72 -12.83 4.17
N ALA A 108 -7.25 -13.29 5.33
CA ALA A 108 -7.36 -12.50 6.56
C ALA A 108 -6.74 -11.11 6.40
N CYS A 109 -5.71 -10.96 5.56
CA CYS A 109 -5.13 -9.66 5.23
C CYS A 109 -6.15 -8.74 4.55
N THR A 110 -6.81 -9.21 3.48
CA THR A 110 -7.82 -8.43 2.76
C THR A 110 -9.03 -8.08 3.63
N VAL A 111 -9.44 -9.00 4.53
CA VAL A 111 -10.51 -8.72 5.49
C VAL A 111 -10.13 -7.59 6.44
N PHE A 112 -8.92 -7.61 7.01
CA PHE A 112 -8.44 -6.52 7.88
C PHE A 112 -8.28 -5.19 7.12
N ALA A 113 -7.72 -5.23 5.91
CA ALA A 113 -7.57 -4.05 5.06
C ALA A 113 -8.91 -3.32 4.87
N LYS A 114 -9.95 -4.06 4.51
CA LYS A 114 -11.28 -3.49 4.28
C LYS A 114 -11.98 -3.15 5.59
N ASP A 115 -12.23 -4.15 6.42
CA ASP A 115 -13.25 -4.07 7.47
C ASP A 115 -12.73 -3.36 8.74
N VAL A 116 -11.41 -3.14 8.84
CA VAL A 116 -10.80 -2.46 9.99
C VAL A 116 -10.17 -1.14 9.55
N PHE A 117 -9.27 -1.16 8.57
CA PHE A 117 -8.53 0.04 8.19
C PHE A 117 -9.36 0.97 7.31
N TYR A 118 -9.89 0.47 6.20
CA TYR A 118 -10.66 1.30 5.26
C TYR A 118 -11.96 1.81 5.87
N GLU A 119 -12.77 0.93 6.48
CA GLU A 119 -14.04 1.36 7.09
C GLU A 119 -13.83 2.42 8.19
N ALA A 120 -12.76 2.32 8.98
CA ALA A 120 -12.45 3.32 10.00
C ALA A 120 -12.17 4.71 9.39
N VAL A 121 -11.34 4.79 8.36
CA VAL A 121 -11.05 6.08 7.70
C VAL A 121 -12.23 6.59 6.87
N HIS A 122 -13.04 5.68 6.33
CA HIS A 122 -14.23 6.05 5.57
C HIS A 122 -15.27 6.73 6.46
N ILE A 123 -15.49 6.21 7.68
CA ILE A 123 -16.46 6.74 8.63
C ILE A 123 -15.93 7.99 9.37
N PHE A 124 -14.69 7.93 9.89
CA PHE A 124 -14.17 8.97 10.79
C PHE A 124 -13.21 9.94 10.12
N GLY A 125 -12.72 9.63 8.93
CA GLY A 125 -11.65 10.38 8.28
C GLY A 125 -12.06 11.79 7.83
N GLY A 126 -13.35 12.08 7.72
CA GLY A 126 -13.83 13.45 7.47
C GLY A 126 -13.35 14.48 8.50
N LEU A 127 -13.01 14.04 9.72
CA LEU A 127 -12.45 14.91 10.76
C LEU A 127 -10.97 15.27 10.56
N PHE A 128 -10.28 14.55 9.67
CA PHE A 128 -8.83 14.65 9.47
C PHE A 128 -8.44 15.04 8.04
N TYR A 129 -9.40 15.04 7.12
CA TYR A 129 -9.19 15.49 5.76
C TYR A 129 -9.14 17.02 5.71
N HIS A 130 -8.07 17.58 5.14
CA HIS A 130 -7.86 19.02 5.06
C HIS A 130 -8.42 19.57 3.74
N ASP A 131 -9.25 20.60 3.83
CA ASP A 131 -9.67 21.39 2.69
C ASP A 131 -8.50 22.23 2.12
N VAL A 132 -8.73 22.88 0.98
CA VAL A 132 -7.70 23.64 0.22
C VAL A 132 -6.97 24.64 1.12
N ASP A 133 -7.71 25.37 1.96
CA ASP A 133 -7.18 26.39 2.87
C ASP A 133 -6.43 25.82 4.08
N GLY A 134 -6.59 24.53 4.36
CA GLY A 134 -5.95 23.82 5.46
C GLY A 134 -4.70 23.03 5.06
N THR A 135 -4.31 23.04 3.78
CA THR A 135 -3.21 22.17 3.32
C THR A 135 -1.84 22.55 3.89
N ALA A 136 -1.00 21.54 4.14
CA ALA A 136 0.32 21.75 4.74
C ALA A 136 1.31 22.42 3.76
N SER A 137 2.30 23.13 4.27
CA SER A 137 3.30 23.84 3.45
C SER A 137 4.10 22.91 2.52
N PHE A 138 4.38 21.69 2.97
CA PHE A 138 5.12 20.68 2.20
C PHE A 138 4.32 20.12 1.01
N CYS A 139 3.02 20.43 0.87
CA CYS A 139 2.19 19.92 -0.22
C CYS A 139 2.59 20.42 -1.61
N SER A 140 3.63 21.26 -1.75
CA SER A 140 4.24 21.60 -3.05
C SER A 140 5.53 20.83 -3.32
N GLU A 141 6.06 20.11 -2.35
CA GLU A 141 7.34 19.40 -2.49
C GLU A 141 7.18 18.20 -3.43
N PRO A 142 8.12 17.97 -4.38
CA PRO A 142 8.00 16.89 -5.37
C PRO A 142 7.81 15.51 -4.75
N THR A 143 8.48 15.26 -3.63
CA THR A 143 8.37 14.03 -2.83
C THR A 143 6.96 13.85 -2.27
N ALA A 144 6.35 14.90 -1.71
CA ALA A 144 4.96 14.84 -1.23
C ALA A 144 3.96 14.65 -2.38
N VAL A 145 4.19 15.31 -3.52
CA VAL A 145 3.34 15.14 -4.72
C VAL A 145 3.40 13.71 -5.24
N SER A 146 4.57 13.06 -5.21
CA SER A 146 4.71 11.65 -5.60
C SER A 146 3.90 10.67 -4.74
N CYS A 147 3.49 11.08 -3.53
CA CYS A 147 2.65 10.28 -2.66
C CYS A 147 1.16 10.33 -3.02
N LEU A 148 0.74 11.32 -3.83
CA LEU A 148 -0.65 11.52 -4.26
C LEU A 148 -1.01 10.70 -5.51
N HIS A 149 0.00 10.29 -6.26
CA HIS A 149 -0.15 9.55 -7.51
C HIS A 149 0.41 8.15 -7.32
N ASP A 150 -0.45 7.14 -7.45
CA ASP A 150 -0.12 5.73 -7.69
C ASP A 150 -1.34 5.02 -8.29
#